data_AF-A0A932V800-F1
#
_entry.id   AF-A0A932V800-F1
#
_cell.length_a   1.000
_cell.length_b   1.000
_cell.length_c   1.000
_cell.angle_alpha   90.00
_cell.angle_beta   90.00
_cell.angle_gamma   90.00
#
_symmetry.space_group_name_H-M   'P 1'
#
loop_
_entity.id
_entity.type
_entity.pdbx_description
1 polymer ?
#
loop_
_entity_poly.entity_id
_entity_poly.type
_entity_poly.pdbx_seq_one_letter_code
_entity_poly.pdbx_strand_id
1 'polypeptide(L)' 'IDLAASYSYGDSIADLSMLNLVGHPVAVYPDAPLEKLARAKRWEIIGEGAGVRER' A
#
# COMPACT_ATOMS: atom_id res chain seq x y z
N ILE A 1 15.87 11.94 10.37
CA ILE A 1 14.54 11.30 10.17
C ILE A 1 14.76 9.81 10.20
N ASP A 2 13.97 9.07 10.99
CA ASP A 2 14.05 7.60 11.05
C ASP A 2 12.96 7.00 10.16
N LEU A 3 13.34 6.56 8.96
CA LEU A 3 12.40 5.97 8.01
C LEU A 3 11.94 4.58 8.44
N ALA A 4 12.75 3.85 9.22
CA ALA A 4 12.38 2.53 9.72
C ALA A 4 11.25 2.62 10.77
N ALA A 5 11.19 3.71 11.53
CA ALA A 5 10.07 4.00 12.43
C ALA A 5 8.92 4.79 11.77
N SER A 6 9.04 5.12 10.48
CA SER A 6 8.07 5.97 9.78
C SER A 6 6.97 5.16 9.09
N TYR A 7 5.85 5.84 8.84
CA TYR A 7 4.71 5.35 8.08
C TYR A 7 4.62 6.04 6.72
N SER A 8 4.06 5.34 5.74
CA SER A 8 3.68 5.92 4.46
C SER A 8 2.36 5.28 4.02
N TYR A 9 1.51 6.10 3.41
CA TYR A 9 0.20 5.70 2.91
C TYR A 9 0.15 5.94 1.41
N GLY A 10 -0.36 4.99 0.65
CA GLY A 10 -0.50 5.12 -0.81
C GLY A 10 -1.67 4.29 -1.33
N ASP A 11 -2.27 4.74 -2.42
CA ASP A 11 -3.43 4.13 -3.06
C ASP A 11 -3.12 3.58 -4.47
N SER A 12 -1.97 3.90 -5.03
CA SER A 12 -1.56 3.40 -6.35
C SER A 12 -0.15 2.82 -6.36
N ILE A 13 0.11 1.94 -7.34
CA ILE A 13 1.46 1.41 -7.60
C ILE A 13 2.49 2.52 -7.87
N ALA A 14 2.06 3.72 -8.23
CA ALA A 14 2.93 4.90 -8.35
C ALA A 14 3.63 5.25 -7.02
N ASP A 15 2.99 4.98 -5.87
CA ASP A 15 3.54 5.24 -4.53
C ASP A 15 4.55 4.18 -4.07
N LEU A 16 4.79 3.14 -4.87
CA LEU A 16 5.61 1.99 -4.49
C LEU A 16 7.03 2.37 -4.06
N SER A 17 7.61 3.39 -4.68
CA SER A 17 8.94 3.89 -4.31
C SER A 17 8.94 4.40 -2.87
N MET A 18 7.97 5.24 -2.50
CA MET A 18 7.85 5.78 -1.15
C MET A 18 7.47 4.70 -0.13
N LEU A 19 6.53 3.81 -0.46
CA LEU A 19 6.10 2.72 0.42
C LEU A 19 7.24 1.75 0.74
N ASN A 20 8.15 1.47 -0.20
CA ASN A 20 9.30 0.60 0.08
C ASN A 20 10.41 1.23 0.94
N LEU A 21 10.38 2.56 1.15
CA LEU A 21 11.43 3.26 1.91
C LEU A 21 11.19 3.24 3.42
N VAL A 22 9.95 3.03 3.86
CA VAL A 22 9.56 3.13 5.27
C VAL A 22 9.40 1.75 5.92
N GLY A 23 9.48 1.70 7.25
CA GLY A 23 9.24 0.46 8.00
C GLY A 23 7.77 0.08 8.15
N HIS A 24 6.85 1.04 8.03
CA HIS A 24 5.42 0.82 8.20
C HIS A 24 4.58 1.31 6.99
N PRO A 25 4.68 0.65 5.82
CA PRO A 25 3.85 0.98 4.67
C PRO A 25 2.41 0.48 4.84
N VAL A 26 1.46 1.32 4.41
CA VAL A 26 0.03 1.04 4.43
C VAL A 26 -0.56 1.35 3.06
N ALA A 27 -1.26 0.38 2.48
CA ALA A 27 -2.01 0.58 1.24
C ALA A 27 -3.46 0.99 1.56
N VAL A 28 -3.93 2.13 1.05
CA VAL A 28 -5.24 2.70 1.39
C VAL A 28 -6.09 2.75 0.14
N TYR A 29 -7.20 2.00 0.11
CA TYR A 29 -8.03 1.79 -1.10
C TYR A 29 -7.21 1.49 -2.37
N PRO A 30 -6.29 0.50 -2.34
CA PRO A 30 -5.30 0.35 -3.38
C PRO A 30 -5.89 -0.02 -4.75
N ASP A 31 -5.23 0.43 -5.82
CA ASP A 31 -5.40 -0.14 -7.15
C ASP A 31 -5.01 -1.63 -7.18
N ALA A 32 -5.51 -2.37 -8.18
CA ALA A 32 -5.28 -3.81 -8.24
C ALA A 32 -3.79 -4.22 -8.23
N PRO A 33 -2.87 -3.52 -8.93
CA PRO A 33 -1.45 -3.79 -8.82
C PRO A 33 -0.87 -3.60 -7.41
N LEU A 34 -1.18 -2.48 -6.74
CA LEU A 34 -0.71 -2.21 -5.38
C LEU A 34 -1.34 -3.19 -4.38
N GLU A 35 -2.62 -3.52 -4.52
CA GLU A 35 -3.31 -4.47 -3.65
C GLU A 35 -2.62 -5.84 -3.70
N LYS A 36 -2.31 -6.34 -4.91
CA LYS A 36 -1.59 -7.61 -5.08
C LYS A 36 -0.23 -7.60 -4.39
N LEU A 37 0.52 -6.50 -4.53
CA LEU A 37 1.84 -6.35 -3.93
C LEU A 37 1.77 -6.21 -2.40
N ALA A 38 0.84 -5.40 -1.89
CA ALA A 38 0.60 -5.21 -0.47
C ALA A 38 0.24 -6.54 0.21
N ARG A 39 -0.64 -7.35 -0.41
CA ARG A 39 -0.95 -8.71 0.07
C ARG A 39 0.29 -9.62 0.08
N ALA A 40 1.09 -9.60 -0.98
CA ALA A 40 2.30 -10.42 -1.08
C ALA A 40 3.36 -10.03 -0.02
N LYS A 41 3.51 -8.73 0.26
CA LYS A 41 4.43 -8.19 1.26
C LYS A 41 3.85 -8.16 2.68
N ARG A 42 2.58 -8.54 2.87
CA ARG A 42 1.84 -8.44 4.14
C ARG A 42 1.82 -7.02 4.70
N TRP A 43 1.70 -6.03 3.82
CA TRP A 43 1.43 -4.66 4.22
C TRP A 43 0.00 -4.53 4.73
N GLU A 44 -0.22 -3.57 5.63
CA GLU A 44 -1.57 -3.22 6.06
C GLU A 44 -2.36 -2.68 4.87
N ILE A 45 -3.63 -3.09 4.76
CA ILE A 45 -4.56 -2.60 3.75
C ILE A 45 -5.76 -2.01 4.48
N ILE A 46 -6.06 -0.75 4.19
CA ILE A 46 -7.23 -0.05 4.71
C ILE A 46 -8.21 0.19 3.56
N GLY A 47 -9.42 -0.35 3.69
CA GLY A 47 -10.47 -0.21 2.69
C GLY A 47 -10.48 -1.31 1.62
N GLU A 48 -11.51 -1.28 0.78
CA GLU A 48 -11.65 -2.20 -0.35
C GLU A 48 -10.81 -1.71 -1.53
N GLY A 49 -10.04 -2.61 -2.16
CA GLY A 49 -9.27 -2.29 -3.36
C GLY A 49 -10.13 -2.29 -4.63
N ALA A 50 -9.52 -1.86 -5.74
CA ALA A 50 -10.20 -1.73 -7.04
C ALA A 50 -10.90 -3.03 -7.50
N GLY A 51 -10.42 -4.20 -7.07
CA GLY A 51 -11.02 -5.50 -7.40
C GLY A 51 -12.42 -5.76 -6.81
N VAL A 52 -12.92 -4.90 -5.91
CA VAL A 52 -14.26 -5.04 -5.30
C VAL A 52 -15.30 -4.14 -5.99
N ARG A 53 -14.89 -3.11 -6.75
CA ARG A 53 -15.81 -2.12 -7.34
C ARG A 53 -16.46 -2.51 -8.66
N GLU A 54 -16.12 -3.68 -9.22
CA GLU A 54 -16.78 -4.26 -10.38
C GLU A 54 -17.89 -5.23 -9.94
N ARG A 55 -18.89 -4.74 -9.20
CA ARG A 55 -20.21 -5.40 -9.03
C ARG A 55 -21.32 -4.40 -8.77
#